data_AF-A0A350DNJ4-F1
#
_entry.id   AF-A0A350DNJ4-F1
#
_cell.length_a   1.000
_cell.length_b   1.000
_cell.length_c   1.000
_cell.angle_alpha   90.00
_cell.angle_beta   90.00
_cell.angle_gamma   90.00
#
_symmetry.space_group_name_H-M   'P 1'
#
loop_
_entity.id
_entity.type
_entity.pdbx_description
1 polymer ?
#
loop_
_entity_poly.entity_id
_entity_poly.type
_entity_poly.pdbx_seq_one_letter_code
_entity_poly.pdbx_strand_id
1 'polypeptide(L)'
;MQSIVANDFEIMDKQVFGSLNSKVQLVMSVSQHVINAGGKRMRPLITLLCARMFNDEPSQQAMHLAAITEMLHTATLVHDDVI
;
A
#
# COMPACT_ATOMS: atom_id res chain seq x y z
N MET A 1 7.70 -2.50 16.59
CA MET A 1 7.01 -1.34 15.97
C MET A 1 6.00 -1.78 14.91
N GLN A 2 6.36 -2.66 13.97
CA GLN A 2 5.42 -3.17 12.96
C GLN A 2 4.37 -4.16 13.51
N SER A 3 4.56 -4.74 14.69
CA SER A 3 3.64 -5.75 15.27
C SER A 3 2.20 -5.25 15.46
N ILE A 4 2.01 -3.95 15.67
CA ILE A 4 0.69 -3.35 15.90
C ILE A 4 -0.16 -3.35 14.61
N VAL A 5 0.47 -3.14 13.46
CA VAL A 5 -0.20 -3.02 12.16
C VAL A 5 0.10 -4.21 11.23
N ALA A 6 0.71 -5.27 11.73
CA ALA A 6 1.12 -6.43 10.92
C ALA A 6 -0.09 -7.09 10.24
N ASN A 7 -1.21 -7.23 10.97
CA ASN A 7 -2.46 -7.76 10.42
C ASN A 7 -3.05 -6.83 9.35
N ASP A 8 -2.97 -5.51 9.57
CA ASP A 8 -3.45 -4.52 8.60
C ASP A 8 -2.65 -4.58 7.29
N PHE A 9 -1.35 -4.84 7.39
CA PHE A 9 -0.48 -5.07 6.22
C PHE A 9 -0.88 -6.32 5.44
N GLU A 10 -1.17 -7.44 6.11
CA GLU A 10 -1.62 -8.65 5.42
C GLU A 10 -2.95 -8.45 4.70
N ILE A 11 -3.88 -7.71 5.31
CA ILE A 11 -5.18 -7.41 4.70
C ILE A 11 -5.00 -6.45 3.52
N MET A 12 -4.18 -5.41 3.69
CA MET A 12 -3.82 -4.48 2.61
C MET A 12 -3.19 -5.21 1.43
N ASP A 13 -2.23 -6.11 1.66
CA ASP A 13 -1.58 -6.88 0.60
C ASP A 13 -2.55 -7.78 -0.16
N LYS A 14 -3.49 -8.42 0.55
CA LYS A 14 -4.57 -9.19 -0.09
C LYS A 14 -5.50 -8.31 -0.91
N GLN A 15 -5.81 -7.09 -0.46
CA GLN A 15 -6.66 -6.15 -1.20
C GLN A 15 -5.98 -5.60 -2.45
N VAL A 16 -4.70 -5.24 -2.33
CA VAL A 16 -3.87 -4.84 -3.48
C VAL A 16 -3.85 -5.99 -4.49
N PHE A 17 -3.62 -7.23 -4.03
CA PHE A 17 -3.59 -8.42 -4.89
C PHE A 17 -4.94 -8.73 -5.54
N GLY A 18 -6.04 -8.63 -4.79
CA GLY A 18 -7.40 -8.85 -5.33
C GLY A 18 -7.80 -7.82 -6.39
N SER A 19 -7.22 -6.61 -6.32
CA SER A 19 -7.45 -5.52 -7.28
C SER A 19 -6.53 -5.59 -8.51
N LEU A 20 -5.55 -6.52 -8.53
CA LEU A 20 -4.53 -6.64 -9.59
C LEU A 20 -5.05 -7.05 -10.95
N ASN A 21 -6.27 -7.60 -11.08
CA ASN A 21 -6.78 -8.04 -12.38
C ASN A 21 -7.27 -6.83 -13.23
N SER A 22 -6.43 -5.80 -13.32
CA SER A 22 -6.65 -4.61 -14.13
C SER A 22 -6.02 -4.82 -15.50
N LYS A 23 -6.74 -4.44 -16.56
CA LYS A 23 -6.24 -4.45 -17.94
C LYS A 23 -5.14 -3.40 -18.20
N VAL A 24 -4.80 -2.59 -17.19
CA VAL A 24 -3.84 -1.49 -17.29
C VAL A 24 -2.47 -1.94 -16.76
N GLN A 25 -1.47 -2.03 -17.65
CA GLN A 25 -0.10 -2.42 -17.30
C GLN A 25 0.54 -1.58 -16.18
N LEU A 26 0.20 -0.29 -16.09
CA LEU A 26 0.68 0.59 -15.04
C LEU A 26 0.21 0.11 -13.65
N VAL A 27 -1.04 -0.33 -13.53
CA VAL A 27 -1.60 -0.84 -12.26
C VAL A 27 -0.90 -2.12 -11.83
N MET A 28 -0.61 -3.01 -12.78
CA MET A 28 0.17 -4.23 -12.54
C MET A 28 1.60 -3.93 -12.09
N SER A 29 2.29 -3.03 -12.80
CA SER A 29 3.68 -2.66 -12.52
C SER A 29 3.82 -1.99 -11.16
N VAL A 30 2.93 -1.05 -10.87
CA VAL A 30 2.88 -0.35 -9.57
C VAL A 30 2.63 -1.32 -8.44
N SER A 31 1.64 -2.21 -8.58
CA SER A 31 1.29 -3.14 -7.52
C SER A 31 2.34 -4.22 -7.30
N GLN A 32 3.02 -4.68 -8.37
CA GLN A 32 4.16 -5.56 -8.26
C GLN A 32 5.32 -4.89 -7.51
N HIS A 33 5.53 -3.59 -7.75
CA HIS A 33 6.53 -2.81 -7.03
C HIS A 33 6.13 -2.61 -5.56
N VAL A 34 4.85 -2.34 -5.26
CA VAL A 34 4.34 -2.22 -3.89
C VAL A 34 4.62 -3.49 -3.09
N ILE A 35 4.53 -4.68 -3.71
CA ILE A 35 4.81 -5.98 -3.08
C ILE A 35 6.31 -6.26 -2.99
N ASN A 36 7.06 -5.99 -4.07
CA ASN A 36 8.49 -6.31 -4.15
C ASN A 36 9.39 -5.24 -3.53
N ALA A 37 8.86 -4.06 -3.22
CA ALA A 37 9.52 -3.03 -2.46
C ALA A 37 9.67 -3.53 -1.02
N GLY A 38 10.69 -4.36 -0.79
CA GLY A 38 11.13 -4.83 0.53
C GLY A 38 11.65 -3.71 1.45
N GLY A 39 11.37 -2.45 1.12
CA GLY A 39 11.58 -1.30 1.99
C GLY A 39 10.58 -1.30 3.14
N LYS A 40 10.86 -0.49 4.17
CA LYS A 40 10.07 -0.41 5.41
C LYS A 40 8.59 0.02 5.22
N ARG A 41 8.12 0.19 3.98
CA ARG A 41 6.75 0.60 3.56
C ARG A 41 6.25 1.75 4.44
N MET A 42 7.08 2.79 4.54
CA MET A 42 6.90 3.87 5.52
C MET A 42 5.59 4.63 5.30
N ARG A 43 5.15 4.81 4.04
CA ARG A 43 3.89 5.51 3.72
C ARG A 43 2.66 4.70 4.16
N PRO A 44 2.49 3.43 3.78
CA PRO A 44 1.46 2.56 4.36
C PRO A 44 1.53 2.49 5.88
N LEU A 45 2.74 2.35 6.45
CA LEU A 45 2.95 2.23 7.88
C LEU A 45 2.43 3.46 8.63
N ILE A 46 2.79 4.67 8.19
CA ILE A 46 2.31 5.91 8.82
C ILE A 46 0.80 6.06 8.67
N THR A 47 0.24 5.76 7.49
CA THR A 47 -1.21 5.83 7.26
C THR A 47 -1.99 4.89 8.19
N LEU A 48 -1.53 3.64 8.31
CA LEU A 48 -2.17 2.64 9.17
C LEU A 48 -2.00 2.98 10.66
N LEU A 49 -0.82 3.46 11.08
CA LEU A 49 -0.61 3.90 12.47
C LEU A 49 -1.51 5.09 12.82
N CYS A 50 -1.64 6.08 11.94
CA CYS A 50 -2.55 7.20 12.14
C CYS A 50 -4.00 6.70 12.27
N ALA A 51 -4.43 5.78 11.41
CA ALA A 51 -5.77 5.20 11.51
C ALA A 51 -6.00 4.47 12.85
N ARG A 52 -5.03 3.66 13.28
CA ARG A 52 -5.05 2.96 14.58
C ARG A 52 -5.06 3.91 15.77
N MET A 53 -4.41 5.08 15.65
CA MET A 53 -4.41 6.10 16.70
C MET A 53 -5.78 6.75 16.91
N PHE A 54 -6.58 6.90 15.86
CA PHE A 54 -7.91 7.51 15.94
C PHE A 54 -9.05 6.49 16.14
N ASN A 55 -8.86 5.25 15.72
CA ASN A 55 -9.76 4.13 15.95
C ASN A 55 -8.91 2.87 16.14
N ASP A 56 -9.01 2.19 17.30
CA ASP A 56 -8.18 1.00 17.63
C ASP A 56 -8.55 -0.26 16.80
N GLU A 57 -9.44 -0.12 15.81
CA GLU A 57 -9.88 -1.21 14.95
C GLU A 57 -9.28 -1.14 13.53
N PRO A 58 -9.03 -2.29 12.89
CA PRO A 58 -8.66 -2.35 11.48
C PRO A 58 -9.73 -1.67 10.60
N SER A 59 -9.38 -0.57 9.94
CA SER A 59 -10.27 0.14 9.02
C SER A 59 -9.96 -0.23 7.57
N GLN A 60 -10.93 -0.79 6.85
CA GLN A 60 -10.78 -1.04 5.41
C GLN A 60 -10.49 0.24 4.62
N GLN A 61 -11.06 1.37 5.03
CA GLN A 61 -10.81 2.66 4.39
C GLN A 61 -9.34 3.10 4.57
N ALA A 62 -8.79 2.85 5.76
CA ALA A 62 -7.38 3.12 6.03
C ALA A 62 -6.44 2.21 5.22
N MET A 63 -6.79 0.93 5.05
CA MET A 63 -6.05 0.00 4.21
C MET A 63 -6.07 0.44 2.74
N HIS A 64 -7.23 0.85 2.22
CA HIS A 64 -7.33 1.41 0.87
C HIS A 64 -6.48 2.67 0.71
N LEU A 65 -6.52 3.57 1.69
CA LEU A 65 -5.71 4.79 1.66
C LEU A 65 -4.20 4.48 1.72
N ALA A 66 -3.79 3.54 2.56
CA ALA A 66 -2.42 3.06 2.66
C ALA A 66 -1.93 2.47 1.32
N ALA A 67 -2.75 1.65 0.67
CA ALA A 67 -2.46 1.11 -0.65
C ALA A 67 -2.37 2.21 -1.71
N ILE A 68 -3.36 3.10 -1.81
CA ILE A 68 -3.39 4.19 -2.81
C ILE A 68 -2.18 5.11 -2.69
N THR A 69 -1.79 5.47 -1.45
CA THR A 69 -0.65 6.36 -1.22
C THR A 69 0.68 5.73 -1.67
N GLU A 70 0.87 4.43 -1.46
CA GLU A 70 2.04 3.71 -1.98
C GLU A 70 1.98 3.52 -3.50
N MET A 71 0.79 3.26 -4.05
CA MET A 71 0.60 3.17 -5.49
C MET A 71 0.94 4.48 -6.20
N LEU A 72 0.49 5.63 -5.67
CA LEU A 72 0.81 6.95 -6.21
C LEU A 72 2.31 7.25 -6.11
N HIS A 73 2.94 6.94 -4.98
CA HIS A 73 4.39 7.10 -4.83
C HIS A 73 5.17 6.25 -5.83
N THR A 74 4.74 5.01 -6.04
CA THR A 74 5.36 4.12 -7.01
C THR A 74 5.14 4.63 -8.44
N ALA A 75 3.96 5.15 -8.76
CA ALA A 75 3.67 5.73 -10.06
C ALA A 75 4.58 6.94 -10.36
N THR A 76 4.87 7.78 -9.36
CA THR A 76 5.84 8.87 -9.53
C THR A 76 7.25 8.35 -9.74
N LEU A 77 7.69 7.32 -9.00
CA LEU A 77 9.02 6.71 -9.20
C LEU A 77 9.16 6.10 -10.60
N VAL A 78 8.17 5.34 -11.05
CA VAL A 78 8.20 4.74 -12.40
C VAL A 78 8.21 5.81 -13.49
N HIS A 79 7.48 6.91 -13.29
CA HIS A 79 7.53 8.05 -14.19
C HIS A 79 8.90 8.74 -14.19
N ASP A 80 9.50 8.93 -13.01
CA ASP A 80 10.83 9.53 -12.83
C ASP A 80 11.95 8.63 -13.40
N ASP A 81 11.75 7.32 -13.47
CA ASP A 81 12.70 6.37 -14.06
C ASP A 81 12.61 6.29 -15.61
N VAL A 82 11.51 6.74 -16.21
CA VAL A 82 11.26 6.65 -17.67
C VAL A 82 11.51 7.98 -18.39
N ILE A 83 11.47 9.12 -17.70
CA ILE A 83 11.81 10.45 -18.23
C ILE A 83 13.27 10.79 -17.94
#